data_AF-A0A1Y3S2W7-F1
#
_entry.id   AF-A0A1Y3S2W7-F1
#
_cell.length_a   1.000
_cell.length_b   1.000
_cell.length_c   1.000
_cell.angle_alpha   90.00
_cell.angle_beta   90.00
_cell.angle_gamma   90.00
#
_symmetry.space_group_name_H-M   'P 1'
#
loop_
_entity.id
_entity.type
_entity.pdbx_description
1 polymer ?
#
loop_
_entity_poly.entity_id
_entity_poly.type
_entity_poly.pdbx_seq_one_letter_code
_entity_poly.pdbx_strand_id
1 'polypeptide(L)'
;YWQENVANLEREQACQRAADLACMVREYTTLLEQAPPLRAQGLTGDFRVLADFKGTVLAGHQTKFGIHFVTWDRDFRWTGLNYGHYFQENYLAAKQDFAIRSGLIPQHQVFSQEQLTEVFRCCTVTLDADLNLTPQQEACIRDIQEQIESGIPDVVNHTRAQEHPITEPYIQQQTM
;
A
#
# COMPACT_ATOMS: atom_id res chain seq x y z
N TYR A 1 -10.56 34.58 -12.40
CA TYR A 1 -11.41 33.40 -12.68
C TYR A 1 -10.67 32.07 -12.51
N TRP A 2 -9.72 31.94 -11.57
CA TRP A 2 -8.87 30.72 -11.46
C TRP A 2 -8.68 30.22 -10.03
N GLN A 3 -8.60 31.10 -9.03
CA GLN A 3 -8.36 30.68 -7.64
C GLN A 3 -9.56 29.98 -6.98
N GLU A 4 -10.80 30.40 -7.28
CA GLU A 4 -12.00 29.73 -6.73
C GLU A 4 -12.18 28.29 -7.26
N ASN A 5 -11.83 28.03 -8.52
CA ASN A 5 -11.93 26.68 -9.10
C ASN A 5 -10.89 25.71 -8.51
N VAL A 6 -9.65 26.16 -8.29
CA VAL A 6 -8.61 25.35 -7.65
C VAL A 6 -8.97 25.05 -6.19
N ALA A 7 -9.43 26.06 -5.45
CA ALA A 7 -9.86 25.89 -4.07
C ALA A 7 -11.09 24.97 -3.94
N ASN A 8 -11.95 24.92 -4.95
CA ASN A 8 -13.08 24.00 -4.98
C ASN A 8 -12.60 22.56 -5.25
N LEU A 9 -11.70 22.36 -6.23
CA LEU A 9 -11.16 21.04 -6.56
C LEU A 9 -10.38 20.42 -5.39
N GLU A 10 -9.52 21.21 -4.72
CA GLU A 10 -8.77 20.73 -3.55
C GLU A 10 -9.71 20.31 -2.41
N ARG A 11 -10.79 21.07 -2.19
CA ARG A 11 -11.81 20.74 -1.20
C ARG A 11 -12.55 19.45 -1.58
N GLU A 12 -12.94 19.29 -2.83
CA GLU A 12 -13.59 18.07 -3.33
C GLU A 12 -12.69 16.84 -3.14
N GLN A 13 -11.42 16.94 -3.50
CA GLN A 13 -10.44 15.86 -3.30
C GLN A 13 -10.23 15.53 -1.81
N ALA A 14 -10.13 16.55 -0.95
CA ALA A 14 -10.01 16.34 0.49
C ALA A 14 -11.26 15.66 1.08
N CYS A 15 -12.45 16.07 0.65
CA CYS A 15 -13.71 15.43 1.02
C CYS A 15 -13.75 13.96 0.57
N GLN A 16 -13.30 13.67 -0.65
CA GLN A 16 -13.25 12.30 -1.16
C GLN A 16 -12.30 11.44 -0.33
N ARG A 17 -11.07 11.90 -0.06
CA ARG A 17 -10.11 11.18 0.80
C ARG A 17 -10.67 10.90 2.21
N ALA A 18 -11.36 11.88 2.80
CA ALA A 18 -12.00 11.72 4.10
C ALA A 18 -13.13 10.68 4.05
N ALA A 19 -13.93 10.68 2.98
CA ALA A 19 -14.99 9.69 2.77
C ALA A 19 -14.42 8.27 2.58
N ASP A 20 -13.33 8.13 1.81
CA ASP A 20 -12.66 6.85 1.59
C ASP A 20 -12.08 6.30 2.89
N LEU A 21 -11.43 7.15 3.69
CA LEU A 21 -10.94 6.77 5.01
C LEU A 21 -12.08 6.37 5.94
N ALA A 22 -13.17 7.14 5.99
CA ALA A 22 -14.34 6.80 6.82
C ALA A 22 -14.99 5.48 6.39
N CYS A 23 -15.05 5.20 5.08
CA CYS A 23 -15.51 3.93 4.55
C CYS A 23 -14.61 2.77 4.95
N MET A 24 -13.29 2.94 4.85
CA MET A 24 -12.31 1.94 5.29
C MET A 24 -12.44 1.64 6.79
N VAL A 25 -12.52 2.69 7.62
CA VAL A 25 -12.67 2.55 9.08
C VAL A 25 -13.96 1.81 9.43
N ARG A 26 -15.06 2.19 8.78
CA ARG A 26 -16.35 1.50 8.95
C ARG A 26 -16.23 0.03 8.56
N GLU A 27 -15.61 -0.28 7.42
CA GLU A 27 -15.44 -1.65 6.91
C GLU A 27 -14.72 -2.53 7.95
N TYR A 28 -13.50 -2.17 8.35
CA TYR A 28 -12.74 -3.04 9.25
C TYR A 28 -13.37 -3.11 10.65
N THR A 29 -14.03 -2.05 11.12
CA THR A 29 -14.63 -2.02 12.46
C THR A 29 -15.83 -2.95 12.50
N THR A 30 -16.71 -2.89 11.48
CA THR A 30 -17.84 -3.80 11.35
C THR A 30 -17.39 -5.25 11.22
N LEU A 31 -16.33 -5.53 10.44
CA LEU A 31 -15.76 -6.88 10.33
C LEU A 31 -15.23 -7.36 11.69
N LEU A 32 -14.50 -6.53 12.42
CA LEU A 32 -13.96 -6.88 13.74
C LEU A 32 -15.03 -7.19 14.78
N GLU A 33 -16.09 -6.36 14.83
CA GLU A 33 -17.21 -6.54 15.76
C GLU A 33 -17.95 -7.86 15.53
N GLN A 34 -18.07 -8.28 14.27
CA GLN A 34 -18.78 -9.50 13.87
C GLN A 34 -17.87 -10.73 13.83
N ALA A 35 -16.55 -10.54 13.81
CA ALA A 35 -15.60 -11.60 13.57
C ALA A 35 -15.50 -12.60 14.73
N PRO A 36 -15.47 -13.91 14.41
CA PRO A 36 -15.24 -14.93 15.42
C PRO A 36 -13.80 -14.86 15.96
N PRO A 37 -13.56 -15.31 17.20
CA PRO A 37 -12.21 -15.40 17.73
C PRO A 37 -11.35 -16.38 16.93
N LEU A 38 -10.13 -15.98 16.59
CA LEU A 38 -9.15 -16.84 15.97
C LEU A 38 -8.61 -17.82 17.00
N ARG A 39 -8.83 -19.12 16.74
CA ARG A 39 -8.31 -20.20 17.58
C ARG A 39 -7.15 -20.88 16.87
N ALA A 40 -6.00 -20.88 17.51
CA ALA A 40 -4.81 -21.60 17.07
C ALA A 40 -3.96 -21.98 18.29
N GLN A 41 -3.24 -23.09 18.20
CA GLN A 41 -2.34 -23.55 19.26
C GLN A 41 -1.23 -22.52 19.49
N GLY A 42 -1.00 -22.15 20.75
CA GLY A 42 0.02 -21.18 21.13
C GLY A 42 -0.34 -19.72 20.85
N LEU A 43 -1.50 -19.43 20.23
CA LEU A 43 -1.97 -18.06 20.04
C LEU A 43 -2.54 -17.51 21.34
N THR A 44 -1.98 -16.39 21.80
CA THR A 44 -2.48 -15.63 22.94
C THR A 44 -3.04 -14.28 22.47
N GLY A 45 -4.02 -13.75 23.20
CA GLY A 45 -4.71 -12.51 22.84
C GLY A 45 -6.03 -12.72 22.11
N ASP A 46 -6.82 -11.65 21.99
CA ASP A 46 -8.14 -11.65 21.34
C ASP A 46 -8.00 -11.25 19.86
N PHE A 47 -7.37 -12.12 19.07
CA PHE A 47 -7.35 -11.97 17.61
C PHE A 47 -8.68 -12.44 17.03
N ARG A 48 -9.21 -11.69 16.07
CA ARG A 48 -10.48 -11.98 15.37
C ARG A 48 -10.22 -12.25 13.90
N VAL A 49 -10.95 -13.22 13.34
CA VAL A 49 -10.80 -13.63 11.94
C VAL A 49 -11.60 -12.69 11.04
N LEU A 50 -10.91 -11.84 10.29
CA LEU A 50 -11.54 -10.94 9.31
C LEU A 50 -11.74 -11.63 7.97
N ALA A 51 -10.78 -12.46 7.56
CA ALA A 51 -10.88 -13.33 6.38
C ALA A 51 -10.00 -14.57 6.55
N ASP A 52 -10.41 -15.70 5.98
CA ASP A 52 -9.65 -16.96 5.97
C ASP A 52 -9.85 -17.65 4.63
N PHE A 53 -8.78 -17.79 3.86
CA PHE A 53 -8.84 -18.36 2.52
C PHE A 53 -7.53 -19.08 2.16
N LYS A 54 -7.66 -20.29 1.62
CA LYS A 54 -6.53 -21.11 1.11
C LYS A 54 -5.34 -21.25 2.06
N GLY A 55 -5.61 -21.29 3.37
CA GLY A 55 -4.56 -21.47 4.38
C GLY A 55 -3.84 -20.17 4.74
N THR A 56 -4.31 -19.01 4.29
CA THR A 56 -3.92 -17.71 4.83
C THR A 56 -5.10 -17.10 5.59
N VAL A 57 -4.82 -16.49 6.73
CA VAL A 57 -5.81 -15.80 7.56
C VAL A 57 -5.42 -14.33 7.69
N LEU A 58 -6.38 -13.43 7.48
CA LEU A 58 -6.30 -12.03 7.89
C LEU A 58 -7.01 -11.90 9.24
N ALA A 59 -6.26 -11.51 10.25
CA ALA A 59 -6.75 -11.29 11.59
C ALA A 59 -6.61 -9.83 12.00
N GLY A 60 -7.49 -9.38 12.90
CA GLY A 60 -7.35 -8.10 13.56
C GLY A 60 -7.39 -8.26 15.08
N HIS A 61 -6.69 -7.38 15.79
CA HIS A 61 -6.64 -7.34 17.24
C HIS A 61 -6.71 -5.90 17.72
N GLN A 62 -7.70 -5.61 18.57
CA GLN A 62 -7.84 -4.30 19.17
C GLN A 62 -6.83 -4.13 20.31
N THR A 63 -6.06 -3.06 20.26
CA THR A 63 -5.07 -2.68 21.28
C THR A 63 -5.43 -1.32 21.88
N LYS A 64 -4.67 -0.89 22.90
CA LYS A 64 -4.80 0.46 23.47
C LYS A 64 -4.42 1.60 22.51
N PHE A 65 -3.70 1.30 21.43
CA PHE A 65 -3.20 2.30 20.49
C PHE A 65 -3.95 2.31 19.16
N GLY A 66 -4.86 1.36 18.94
CA GLY A 66 -5.52 1.17 17.67
C GLY A 66 -5.66 -0.31 17.34
N ILE A 67 -5.89 -0.61 16.08
CA ILE A 67 -6.05 -1.99 15.61
C ILE A 67 -4.76 -2.46 14.96
N HIS A 68 -4.31 -3.64 15.38
CA HIS A 68 -3.24 -4.36 14.74
C HIS A 68 -3.84 -5.38 13.77
N PHE A 69 -3.42 -5.31 12.52
CA PHE A 69 -3.78 -6.31 11.52
C PHE A 69 -2.61 -7.26 11.31
N VAL A 70 -2.92 -8.54 11.14
CA VAL A 70 -1.91 -9.57 10.95
C VAL A 70 -2.39 -10.55 9.89
N THR A 71 -1.50 -10.90 8.97
CA THR A 71 -1.72 -12.04 8.08
C THR A 71 -0.86 -13.19 8.54
N TRP A 72 -1.43 -14.38 8.64
CA TRP A 72 -0.70 -15.60 8.98
C TRP A 72 -0.99 -16.68 7.96
N ASP A 73 -0.04 -17.59 7.76
CA ASP A 73 -0.35 -18.88 7.16
C ASP A 73 -0.81 -19.85 8.24
N ARG A 74 -1.75 -20.72 7.92
CA ARG A 74 -2.09 -21.85 8.75
C ARG A 74 -1.03 -22.93 8.58
N ASP A 75 -0.75 -23.65 9.66
CA ASP A 75 0.09 -24.84 9.55
C ASP A 75 -0.60 -25.93 8.71
N PHE A 76 0.18 -26.92 8.27
CA PHE A 76 -0.34 -28.03 7.46
C PHE A 76 -1.51 -28.77 8.14
N ARG A 77 -1.57 -28.75 9.47
CA ARG A 77 -2.59 -29.44 10.27
C ARG A 77 -3.80 -28.57 10.59
N TRP A 78 -3.82 -27.31 10.14
CA TRP A 78 -4.86 -26.31 10.44
C TRP A 78 -5.08 -26.06 11.94
N THR A 79 -4.09 -26.39 12.77
CA THR A 79 -4.11 -26.27 14.23
C THR A 79 -3.34 -25.06 14.74
N GLY A 80 -2.35 -24.61 13.99
CA GLY A 80 -1.43 -23.54 14.35
C GLY A 80 -1.33 -22.48 13.26
N LEU A 81 -0.53 -21.46 13.54
CA LEU A 81 -0.22 -20.36 12.63
C LEU A 81 1.29 -20.26 12.44
N ASN A 82 1.72 -19.92 11.23
CA ASN A 82 3.10 -19.74 10.81
C ASN A 82 3.25 -18.43 10.02
N TYR A 83 4.49 -17.96 9.86
CA TYR A 83 4.88 -16.86 8.96
C TYR A 83 3.96 -15.64 9.00
N GLY A 84 3.97 -14.89 10.10
CA GLY A 84 3.11 -13.70 10.25
C GLY A 84 3.69 -12.42 9.65
N HIS A 85 2.89 -11.65 8.91
CA HIS A 85 3.17 -10.24 8.59
C HIS A 85 2.28 -9.33 9.43
N TYR A 86 2.87 -8.28 10.01
CA TYR A 86 2.22 -7.43 11.01
C TYR A 86 2.10 -6.00 10.49
N PHE A 87 0.90 -5.44 10.60
CA PHE A 87 0.56 -4.12 10.09
C PHE A 87 -0.08 -3.29 11.20
N GLN A 88 0.64 -2.25 11.64
CA GLN A 88 0.12 -1.31 12.63
C GLN A 88 -0.72 -0.25 11.91
N GLU A 89 -2.02 -0.17 12.22
CA GLU A 89 -2.97 0.82 11.67
C GLU A 89 -3.11 0.84 10.14
N ASN A 90 -2.47 -0.08 9.42
CA ASN A 90 -2.49 -0.13 7.97
C ASN A 90 -3.33 -1.32 7.46
N TYR A 91 -4.64 -1.13 7.50
CA TYR A 91 -5.61 -2.14 7.04
C TYR A 91 -5.47 -2.46 5.55
N LEU A 92 -5.18 -1.46 4.72
CA LEU A 92 -5.07 -1.64 3.27
C LEU A 92 -3.89 -2.55 2.90
N ALA A 93 -2.73 -2.31 3.51
CA ALA A 93 -1.56 -3.17 3.32
C ALA A 93 -1.84 -4.61 3.78
N ALA A 94 -2.53 -4.79 4.90
CA ALA A 94 -2.91 -6.11 5.39
C ALA A 94 -3.89 -6.85 4.44
N LYS A 95 -4.87 -6.14 3.86
CA LYS A 95 -5.78 -6.70 2.84
C LYS A 95 -5.03 -7.13 1.58
N GLN A 96 -4.11 -6.28 1.11
CA GLN A 96 -3.32 -6.56 -0.08
C GLN A 96 -2.40 -7.77 0.14
N ASP A 97 -1.70 -7.81 1.27
CA ASP A 97 -0.84 -8.92 1.65
C ASP A 97 -1.65 -10.23 1.76
N PHE A 98 -2.82 -10.19 2.41
CA PHE A 98 -3.74 -11.34 2.45
C PHE A 98 -4.15 -11.79 1.05
N ALA A 99 -4.53 -10.87 0.16
CA ALA A 99 -4.98 -11.20 -1.19
C ALA A 99 -3.87 -11.86 -2.02
N ILE A 100 -2.63 -11.41 -1.88
CA ILE A 100 -1.46 -11.99 -2.55
C ILE A 100 -1.15 -13.37 -1.98
N ARG A 101 -1.00 -13.48 -0.66
CA ARG A 101 -0.60 -14.73 0.02
C ARG A 101 -1.62 -15.85 -0.12
N SER A 102 -2.90 -15.50 -0.06
CA SER A 102 -4.00 -16.45 -0.28
C SER A 102 -4.20 -16.82 -1.75
N GLY A 103 -3.48 -16.17 -2.68
CA GLY A 103 -3.56 -16.40 -4.11
C GLY A 103 -4.86 -15.90 -4.75
N LEU A 104 -5.55 -14.93 -4.12
CA LEU A 104 -6.65 -14.20 -4.75
C LEU A 104 -6.16 -13.26 -5.86
N ILE A 105 -4.93 -12.74 -5.70
CA ILE A 105 -4.26 -11.92 -6.70
C ILE A 105 -2.88 -12.52 -7.00
N PRO A 106 -2.46 -12.62 -8.28
CA PRO A 106 -1.13 -13.13 -8.61
C PRO A 106 -0.07 -12.12 -8.17
N GLN A 107 0.89 -12.56 -7.34
CA GLN A 107 1.96 -11.69 -6.82
C GLN A 107 2.71 -10.93 -7.94
N HIS A 108 2.95 -11.58 -9.08
CA HIS A 108 3.67 -11.01 -10.22
C HIS A 108 2.88 -9.91 -10.98
N GLN A 109 1.59 -9.73 -10.68
CA GLN A 109 0.75 -8.67 -11.27
C GLN A 109 0.63 -7.46 -10.34
N VAL A 110 1.24 -7.51 -9.15
CA VAL A 110 1.19 -6.44 -8.17
C VAL A 110 2.57 -5.80 -8.08
N PHE A 111 2.66 -4.54 -8.50
CA PHE A 111 3.84 -3.73 -8.26
C PHE A 111 3.87 -3.20 -6.83
N SER A 112 5.04 -3.18 -6.20
CA SER A 112 5.22 -2.46 -4.95
C SER A 112 5.08 -0.94 -5.17
N GLN A 113 4.83 -0.19 -4.10
CA GLN A 113 4.80 1.27 -4.17
C GLN A 113 6.12 1.82 -4.76
N GLU A 114 7.26 1.27 -4.34
CA GLU A 114 8.58 1.64 -4.87
C GLU A 114 8.72 1.35 -6.36
N GLN A 115 8.24 0.19 -6.83
CA GLN A 115 8.23 -0.17 -8.24
C GLN A 115 7.34 0.79 -9.04
N LEU A 116 6.16 1.12 -8.53
CA LEU A 116 5.27 2.09 -9.18
C LEU A 116 5.86 3.51 -9.20
N THR A 117 6.53 3.94 -8.14
CA THR A 117 7.27 5.21 -8.11
C THR A 117 8.36 5.25 -9.17
N GLU A 118 9.12 4.17 -9.35
CA GLU A 118 10.15 4.09 -10.37
C GLU A 118 9.58 4.04 -11.79
N VAL A 119 8.47 3.32 -11.99
CA VAL A 119 7.73 3.34 -13.27
C VAL A 119 7.26 4.75 -13.58
N PHE A 120 6.66 5.45 -12.61
CA PHE A 120 6.22 6.84 -12.76
C PHE A 120 7.37 7.76 -13.14
N ARG A 121 8.52 7.65 -12.45
CA ARG A 121 9.73 8.41 -12.77
C ARG A 121 10.20 8.14 -14.21
N CYS A 122 10.23 6.88 -14.63
CA CYS A 122 10.58 6.51 -16.01
C CYS A 122 9.61 7.10 -17.03
N CYS A 123 8.30 7.11 -16.74
CA CYS A 123 7.29 7.75 -17.59
C CYS A 123 7.56 9.25 -17.75
N THR A 124 7.84 9.96 -16.66
CA THR A 124 8.17 11.40 -16.68
C THR A 124 9.39 11.67 -17.56
N VAL A 125 10.49 10.94 -17.32
CA VAL A 125 11.72 11.07 -18.13
C VAL A 125 11.46 10.78 -19.61
N THR A 126 10.60 9.81 -19.92
CA THR A 126 10.29 9.44 -21.32
C THR A 126 9.47 10.50 -22.03
N LEU A 127 8.52 11.15 -21.34
CA LEU A 127 7.71 12.24 -21.90
C LEU A 127 8.49 13.55 -22.06
N ASP A 128 9.43 13.82 -21.16
CA ASP A 128 10.29 15.01 -21.20
C ASP A 128 11.45 14.86 -22.20
N ALA A 129 11.80 13.63 -22.55
CA ALA A 129 12.81 13.36 -23.56
C ALA A 129 12.27 13.68 -24.97
N ASP A 130 13.12 14.26 -25.82
CA ASP A 130 12.82 14.55 -27.23
C ASP A 130 12.87 13.25 -28.07
N LEU A 131 12.00 12.30 -27.72
CA LEU A 131 11.83 11.02 -28.40
C LEU A 131 10.69 11.14 -29.41
N ASN A 132 10.85 10.51 -30.57
CA ASN A 132 9.78 10.40 -31.57
C ASN A 132 8.72 9.37 -31.15
N LEU A 133 7.98 9.67 -30.08
CA LEU A 133 6.85 8.87 -29.63
C LEU A 133 5.69 9.03 -30.61
N THR A 134 5.01 7.92 -30.92
CA THR A 134 3.72 8.02 -31.59
C THR A 134 2.68 8.62 -30.63
N PRO A 135 1.63 9.30 -31.13
CA PRO A 135 0.56 9.83 -30.28
C PRO A 135 -0.08 8.77 -29.36
N GLN A 136 -0.15 7.52 -29.83
CA GLN A 136 -0.67 6.40 -29.04
C GLN A 136 0.27 5.99 -27.90
N GLN A 137 1.58 6.02 -28.12
CA GLN A 137 2.56 5.74 -27.06
C GLN A 137 2.54 6.83 -26.00
N GLU A 138 2.49 8.10 -26.42
CA GLU A 138 2.41 9.23 -25.50
C GLU A 138 1.15 9.15 -24.64
N ALA A 139 -0.01 8.91 -25.25
CA ALA A 139 -1.27 8.72 -24.53
C ALA A 139 -1.19 7.56 -23.52
N CYS A 140 -0.65 6.42 -23.94
CA CYS A 140 -0.47 5.26 -23.06
C CYS A 140 0.42 5.58 -21.84
N ILE A 141 1.52 6.31 -22.04
CA ILE A 141 2.43 6.71 -20.95
C ILE A 141 1.73 7.68 -19.98
N ARG A 142 0.93 8.62 -20.50
CA ARG A 142 0.12 9.54 -19.68
C ARG A 142 -0.95 8.80 -18.88
N ASP A 143 -1.65 7.84 -19.49
CA ASP A 143 -2.64 7.00 -18.81
C ASP A 143 -2.00 6.20 -17.66
N ILE A 144 -0.77 5.70 -17.85
CA ILE A 144 -0.01 5.01 -16.79
C ILE A 144 0.28 5.97 -15.64
N GLN A 145 0.73 7.20 -15.92
CA GLN A 145 0.98 8.21 -14.88
C GLN A 145 -0.28 8.55 -14.09
N GLU A 146 -1.41 8.77 -14.78
CA GLU A 146 -2.70 9.05 -14.14
C GLU A 146 -3.15 7.89 -13.25
N GLN A 147 -3.01 6.65 -13.72
CA GLN A 147 -3.32 5.46 -12.91
C GLN A 147 -2.46 5.40 -11.65
N ILE A 148 -1.15 5.66 -11.76
CA ILE A 148 -0.24 5.62 -10.61
C ILE A 148 -0.53 6.77 -9.64
N GLU A 149 -0.75 8.00 -10.12
CA GLU A 149 -1.11 9.15 -9.29
C GLU A 149 -2.43 8.95 -8.54
N SER A 150 -3.41 8.30 -9.17
CA SER A 150 -4.68 7.98 -8.52
C SER A 150 -4.54 6.96 -7.38
N GLY A 151 -3.57 6.04 -7.50
CA GLY A 151 -3.33 4.97 -6.53
C GLY A 151 -2.30 5.31 -5.45
N ILE A 152 -1.34 6.19 -5.74
CA ILE A 152 -0.28 6.63 -4.82
C ILE A 152 -0.34 8.15 -4.70
N PRO A 153 -1.00 8.68 -3.66
CA PRO A 153 -0.95 10.10 -3.36
C PRO A 153 0.51 10.53 -3.19
N ASP A 154 0.87 11.71 -3.71
CA ASP A 154 2.21 12.31 -3.57
C ASP A 154 3.37 11.55 -4.25
N VAL A 155 3.11 10.68 -5.24
CA VAL A 155 4.18 10.02 -6.03
C VAL A 155 5.19 11.01 -6.62
N VAL A 156 4.74 12.21 -6.99
CA VAL A 156 5.56 13.32 -7.49
C VAL A 156 6.55 13.86 -6.45
N ASN A 157 6.18 13.85 -5.15
CA ASN A 157 7.07 14.28 -4.08
C ASN A 157 8.15 13.22 -3.80
N HIS A 158 7.79 11.94 -3.93
CA HIS A 158 8.72 10.83 -3.76
C HIS A 158 9.79 10.78 -4.85
N THR A 159 9.45 11.09 -6.11
CA THR A 159 10.43 11.14 -7.20
C THR A 159 11.44 12.28 -7.02
N ARG A 160 11.00 13.47 -6.58
CA ARG A 160 11.88 14.63 -6.32
C ARG A 160 12.85 14.39 -5.17
N ALA A 161 12.46 13.63 -4.14
CA ALA A 161 13.35 13.28 -3.03
C ALA A 161 14.49 12.33 -3.44
N GLN A 162 14.30 11.56 -4.51
CA GLN A 162 15.31 10.64 -5.06
C GLN A 162 16.28 11.31 -6.05
N GLU A 163 16.04 12.56 -6.45
CA GLU A 163 16.91 13.34 -7.34
C GLU A 163 18.12 14.00 -6.63
N HIS A 164 18.32 13.75 -5.34
CA HIS A 164 19.55 14.19 -4.66
C HIS A 164 20.76 13.36 -5.13
N PRO A 165 21.86 13.98 -5.60
CA PRO A 165 23.04 13.25 -6.03
C PRO A 165 23.63 12.48 -4.85
N ILE A 166 24.05 11.24 -5.11
CA ILE A 166 24.90 10.44 -4.24
C ILE A 166 26.13 11.31 -3.87
N THR A 167 26.14 11.87 -2.66
CA THR A 167 27.31 12.57 -2.14
C THR A 167 28.43 11.55 -1.93
N GLU A 168 29.60 11.83 -2.48
CA GLU A 168 30.79 10.97 -2.50
C GLU A 168 31.13 10.37 -1.11
N PRO A 169 31.61 9.11 -1.04
CA PRO A 169 31.97 8.50 0.23
C PRO A 169 33.19 9.20 0.83
N TYR A 170 33.00 9.76 2.03
CA TYR A 170 34.05 10.35 2.86
C TYR A 170 35.06 9.27 3.29
N ILE A 171 36.23 9.24 2.65
CA ILE A 171 37.40 8.47 3.09
C ILE A 171 38.03 9.23 4.27
N GLN A 172 37.87 8.72 5.50
CA GLN A 172 38.68 9.18 6.63
C GLN A 172 40.10 8.66 6.47
N GLN A 173 41.02 9.56 6.12
CA GLN A 173 42.45 9.32 6.27
C GLN A 173 42.77 9.29 7.77
N GLN A 174 43.14 8.12 8.27
CA GLN A 174 43.78 7.99 9.58
C GLN A 174 45.17 8.61 9.50
N THR A 175 45.44 9.62 10.32
CA THR A 175 46.81 10.07 10.63
C THR A 175 47.02 10.14 12.13
N MET A 176 47.89 9.22 12.58
CA MET A 176 48.78 9.18 13.76
C MET A 176 48.15 9.33 15.15
#